data_AF-A0ABD5QCM1-F1
#
_entry.id   AF-A0ABD5QCM1-F1
#
_cell.length_a   1.000
_cell.length_b   1.000
_cell.length_c   1.000
_cell.angle_alpha   90.00
_cell.angle_beta   90.00
_cell.angle_gamma   90.00
#
_symmetry.space_group_name_H-M   'P 1'
#
loop_
_entity.id
_entity.type
_entity.pdbx_description
1 polymer ?
#
loop_
_entity_poly.entity_id
_entity_poly.type
_entity_poly.pdbx_seq_one_letter_code
_entity_poly.pdbx_strand_id
1 'polypeptide(L)'
;MTHRLADCRSGGIPTREGAHLQSETVEPTDLDVADLDSIRPAVGVSALRTGTVLLGTQNAIEEFRDRFEDRSRIDDTHTDRMERFDTLLDRLEAEV
;
A
#
# COMPACT_ATOMS: atom_id res chain seq x y z
N MET A 1 70.33 35.73 -7.06
CA MET A 1 68.96 35.19 -7.17
C MET A 1 68.62 34.50 -5.85
N THR A 2 67.91 35.21 -4.98
CA THR A 2 67.55 34.77 -3.63
C THR A 2 66.10 34.30 -3.65
N HIS A 3 65.89 32.99 -3.57
CA HIS A 3 64.53 32.43 -3.43
C HIS A 3 64.07 32.55 -1.98
N ARG A 4 63.09 33.43 -1.76
CA ARG A 4 62.28 33.51 -0.54
C ARG A 4 61.44 32.24 -0.42
N LEU A 5 61.59 31.52 0.68
CA LEU A 5 60.64 30.51 1.15
C LEU A 5 59.33 31.22 1.54
N ALA A 6 58.22 30.80 0.94
CA ALA A 6 56.90 31.28 1.28
C ALA A 6 56.46 30.70 2.64
N ASP A 7 56.00 31.60 3.49
CA ASP A 7 55.46 31.39 4.83
C ASP A 7 54.08 30.70 4.74
N CYS A 8 54.01 29.39 5.01
CA CYS A 8 52.76 28.65 5.14
C CYS A 8 52.15 28.92 6.53
N ARG A 9 51.55 30.11 6.72
CA ARG A 9 50.72 30.37 7.90
C ARG A 9 49.38 29.65 7.78
N SER A 10 49.30 28.53 8.49
CA SER A 10 48.14 28.09 9.29
C SER A 10 46.76 28.49 8.73
N GLY A 11 46.26 27.69 7.79
CA GLY A 11 44.84 27.65 7.47
C GLY A 11 44.08 27.19 8.72
N GLY A 12 43.38 28.12 9.36
CA GLY A 12 42.42 27.79 10.41
C GLY A 12 41.36 26.85 9.85
N ILE A 13 41.20 25.69 10.47
CA ILE A 13 40.07 24.81 10.23
C ILE A 13 38.82 25.60 10.62
N PRO A 14 37.86 25.88 9.72
CA PRO A 14 36.58 26.40 10.16
C PRO A 14 35.91 25.30 10.99
N THR A 15 35.82 25.55 12.29
CA THR A 15 35.02 24.75 13.22
C THR A 15 33.62 24.69 12.64
N ARG A 16 33.19 23.47 12.29
CA ARG A 16 31.88 23.19 11.71
C ARG A 16 30.84 23.54 12.78
N GLU A 17 30.33 24.77 12.68
CA GLU A 17 29.23 25.30 13.48
C GLU A 17 28.08 24.29 13.46
N GLY A 18 27.45 24.15 14.61
CA GLY A 18 26.54 23.06 14.96
C GLY A 18 25.68 22.62 13.81
N ALA A 19 25.74 21.33 13.50
CA ALA A 19 24.66 20.66 12.81
C ALA A 19 23.42 20.84 13.69
N HIS A 20 22.64 21.89 13.39
CA HIS A 20 21.22 21.90 13.62
C HIS A 20 20.70 20.66 12.89
N LEU A 21 20.66 19.53 13.61
CA LEU A 21 19.73 18.46 13.33
C LEU A 21 18.37 19.11 13.49
N GLN A 22 17.90 19.74 12.41
CA GLN A 22 16.49 19.94 12.23
C GLN A 22 15.95 18.52 12.26
N SER A 23 15.39 18.14 13.40
CA SER A 23 14.41 17.07 13.46
C SER A 23 13.29 17.54 12.56
N GLU A 24 13.42 17.26 11.27
CA GLU A 24 12.29 17.27 10.35
C GLU A 24 11.32 16.27 10.98
N THR A 25 10.28 16.81 11.61
CA THR A 25 9.19 15.99 12.08
C THR A 25 8.62 15.36 10.83
N VAL A 26 8.95 14.09 10.61
CA VAL A 26 8.22 13.26 9.65
C VAL A 26 6.82 13.23 10.20
N GLU A 27 5.98 14.13 9.70
CA GLU A 27 4.54 14.02 9.86
C GLU A 27 4.20 12.59 9.44
N PRO A 28 3.53 11.80 10.28
CA PRO A 28 3.22 10.43 9.94
C PRO A 28 2.47 10.46 8.62
N THR A 29 3.09 9.92 7.58
CA THR A 29 2.42 9.76 6.30
C THR A 29 1.26 8.81 6.56
N ASP A 30 0.03 9.27 6.30
CA ASP A 30 -1.17 8.43 6.41
C ASP A 30 -1.03 7.27 5.41
N LEU A 31 -0.59 6.12 5.92
CA LEU A 31 -0.38 4.90 5.17
C LEU A 31 -1.44 3.89 5.57
N ASP A 32 -2.38 3.67 4.67
CA ASP A 32 -3.37 2.61 4.81
C ASP A 32 -2.84 1.30 4.24
N VAL A 33 -2.81 0.26 5.07
CA VAL A 33 -2.47 -1.10 4.64
C VAL A 33 -3.74 -1.95 4.73
N ALA A 34 -4.11 -2.56 3.61
CA ALA A 34 -5.26 -3.45 3.53
C ALA A 34 -4.83 -4.82 2.97
N ASP A 35 -5.41 -5.87 3.53
CA ASP A 35 -5.27 -7.22 3.01
C ASP A 35 -6.27 -7.45 1.88
N LEU A 36 -5.75 -7.69 0.67
CA LEU A 36 -6.55 -7.88 -0.53
C LEU A 36 -7.49 -9.10 -0.43
N ASP A 37 -7.20 -10.12 0.38
CA ASP A 37 -8.12 -11.26 0.49
C ASP A 37 -9.39 -10.93 1.28
N SER A 38 -9.31 -9.96 2.19
CA SER A 38 -10.43 -9.55 3.06
C SER A 38 -11.14 -8.27 2.63
N ILE A 39 -10.63 -7.52 1.64
CA ILE A 39 -11.32 -6.30 1.18
C ILE A 39 -12.55 -6.58 0.34
N ARG A 40 -13.47 -5.60 0.34
CA ARG A 40 -14.65 -5.61 -0.54
C ARG A 40 -14.22 -5.72 -2.01
N PRO A 41 -14.84 -6.62 -2.80
CA PRO A 41 -14.41 -6.85 -4.18
C PRO A 41 -14.34 -5.60 -5.06
N ALA A 42 -15.31 -4.70 -4.93
CA ALA A 42 -15.33 -3.42 -5.65
C ALA A 42 -14.09 -2.55 -5.39
N VAL A 43 -13.58 -2.54 -4.15
CA VAL A 43 -12.36 -1.79 -3.78
C VAL A 43 -11.12 -2.49 -4.34
N GLY A 44 -11.08 -3.82 -4.30
CA GLY A 44 -9.95 -4.60 -4.81
C GLY A 44 -9.78 -4.53 -6.32
N VAL A 45 -10.89 -4.55 -7.08
CA VAL A 45 -10.85 -4.31 -8.53
C VAL A 45 -10.29 -2.91 -8.83
N SER A 46 -10.69 -1.90 -8.06
CA SER A 46 -10.19 -0.54 -8.25
C SER A 46 -8.69 -0.45 -7.97
N ALA A 47 -8.24 -1.01 -6.83
CA ALA A 47 -6.83 -1.04 -6.44
C ALA A 47 -5.94 -1.74 -7.49
N LEU A 48 -6.40 -2.84 -8.08
CA LEU A 48 -5.65 -3.56 -9.12
C LEU A 48 -5.64 -2.85 -10.48
N ARG A 49 -6.61 -1.95 -10.75
CA ARG A 49 -6.68 -1.20 -12.01
C ARG A 49 -5.89 0.12 -11.98
N THR A 50 -5.91 0.82 -10.85
CA THR A 50 -5.30 2.16 -10.72
C THR A 50 -3.99 2.14 -9.93
N GLY A 51 -3.76 1.08 -9.15
CA GLY A 51 -2.57 0.94 -8.31
C GLY A 51 -1.32 0.61 -9.10
N THR A 52 -0.18 0.83 -8.44
CA THR A 52 1.13 0.39 -8.94
C THR A 52 1.54 -0.87 -8.19
N VAL A 53 1.94 -1.92 -8.93
CA VAL A 53 2.43 -3.14 -8.31
C VAL A 53 3.89 -3.00 -7.93
N LEU A 54 4.17 -3.06 -6.64
CA LEU A 54 5.53 -2.96 -6.09
C LEU A 54 6.24 -4.31 -6.00
N LEU A 55 5.48 -5.39 -5.81
CA LEU A 55 5.99 -6.74 -5.62
C LEU A 55 5.01 -7.77 -6.17
N GLY A 56 5.54 -8.86 -6.73
CA GLY A 56 4.76 -10.00 -7.21
C GLY A 56 5.11 -10.36 -8.65
N THR A 57 4.57 -11.50 -9.10
CA THR A 57 4.68 -11.92 -10.50
C THR A 57 3.42 -11.51 -11.27
N GLN A 58 3.57 -11.33 -12.58
CA GLN A 58 2.44 -10.98 -13.47
C GLN A 58 1.28 -11.98 -13.34
N ASN A 59 1.58 -13.28 -13.33
CA ASN A 59 0.57 -14.34 -13.21
C ASN A 59 -0.21 -14.25 -11.89
N ALA A 60 0.46 -13.94 -10.78
CA ALA A 60 -0.23 -13.82 -9.49
C ALA A 60 -1.17 -12.61 -9.48
N ILE A 61 -0.76 -11.49 -10.07
CA ILE A 61 -1.58 -10.27 -10.18
C ILE A 61 -2.83 -10.54 -11.05
N GLU A 62 -2.65 -11.26 -12.16
CA GLU A 62 -3.75 -11.66 -13.04
C GLU A 62 -4.74 -12.59 -12.32
N GLU A 63 -4.24 -13.60 -11.60
CA GLU A 63 -5.10 -14.48 -10.80
C GLU A 63 -5.91 -13.71 -9.74
N PHE A 64 -5.26 -12.76 -9.05
CA PHE A 64 -5.95 -11.89 -8.09
C PHE A 64 -7.02 -11.04 -8.77
N ARG A 65 -6.71 -10.47 -9.94
CA ARG A 65 -7.67 -9.66 -10.70
C ARG A 65 -8.87 -10.48 -11.14
N ASP A 66 -8.65 -11.68 -11.67
CA ASP A 66 -9.73 -12.58 -12.10
C ASP A 66 -10.62 -12.95 -10.92
N ARG A 67 -10.04 -13.30 -9.77
CA ARG A 67 -10.77 -13.61 -8.52
C ARG A 67 -11.62 -12.43 -8.05
N PHE A 68 -11.14 -11.20 -8.19
CA PHE A 68 -11.88 -10.01 -7.81
C PHE A 68 -12.97 -9.64 -8.81
N GLU A 69 -12.71 -9.78 -10.11
CA GLU A 69 -13.72 -9.56 -11.14
C GLU A 69 -14.86 -10.59 -10.99
N ASP A 70 -14.54 -11.86 -10.73
CA ASP A 70 -15.53 -12.92 -10.51
C ASP A 70 -16.38 -12.67 -9.25
N ARG A 71 -15.73 -12.31 -8.12
CA ARG A 71 -16.44 -11.91 -6.89
C ARG A 71 -17.27 -10.63 -7.06
N SER A 72 -16.87 -9.71 -7.94
CA SER A 72 -17.61 -8.47 -8.21
C SER A 72 -18.80 -8.65 -9.15
N ARG A 73 -18.80 -9.73 -9.96
CA ARG A 73 -19.94 -10.11 -10.81
C ARG A 73 -21.08 -10.73 -10.02
N ILE A 74 -20.84 -11.10 -8.76
CA ILE A 74 -21.88 -11.38 -7.78
C ILE A 74 -22.47 -10.04 -7.31
N ASP A 75 -23.08 -9.31 -8.25
CA ASP A 75 -23.98 -8.21 -7.94
C ASP A 75 -25.32 -8.88 -7.60
N ASP A 76 -25.36 -9.57 -6.45
CA ASP A 76 -26.57 -10.27 -6.01
C ASP A 76 -27.70 -9.24 -6.01
N THR A 77 -28.68 -9.45 -6.89
CA THR A 77 -29.87 -8.61 -6.89
C THR A 77 -30.55 -8.77 -5.53
N HIS A 78 -31.42 -7.84 -5.16
CA HIS A 78 -32.19 -7.99 -3.92
C HIS A 78 -32.94 -9.34 -3.89
N THR A 79 -33.42 -9.79 -5.04
CA THR A 79 -34.04 -11.11 -5.23
C THR A 79 -33.07 -12.25 -4.93
N ASP A 80 -31.87 -12.25 -5.52
CA ASP A 80 -30.88 -13.33 -5.30
C ASP A 80 -30.46 -13.42 -3.83
N ARG A 81 -30.42 -12.29 -3.12
CA ARG A 81 -30.17 -12.28 -1.67
C ARG A 81 -31.32 -12.86 -0.86
N MET A 82 -32.57 -12.58 -1.23
CA MET A 82 -33.75 -13.12 -0.54
C MET A 82 -33.87 -14.62 -0.78
N GLU A 83 -33.69 -15.09 -2.02
CA GLU A 83 -33.73 -16.52 -2.35
C GLU A 83 -32.68 -17.33 -1.57
N ARG A 84 -31.46 -16.78 -1.47
CA ARG A 84 -30.39 -17.39 -0.69
C ARG A 84 -30.66 -17.38 0.81
N PHE A 85 -31.35 -16.35 1.31
CA PHE A 85 -31.76 -16.28 2.71
C PHE A 85 -32.85 -17.30 3.03
N ASP A 86 -33.87 -17.43 2.17
CA ASP A 86 -34.94 -18.41 2.30
C ASP A 86 -34.38 -19.84 2.26
N THR A 87 -33.42 -20.11 1.37
CA THR A 87 -32.71 -21.40 1.32
C THR A 87 -31.98 -21.74 2.63
N LEU A 88 -31.45 -20.73 3.33
CA LEU A 88 -30.80 -20.93 4.62
C LEU A 88 -31.81 -21.20 5.75
N LEU A 89 -32.99 -20.58 5.69
CA LEU A 89 -34.09 -20.83 6.63
C LEU A 89 -34.63 -22.25 6.47
N ASP A 90 -34.88 -22.68 5.23
CA ASP A 90 -35.35 -24.03 4.92
C ASP A 90 -34.38 -25.10 5.43
N ARG A 91 -33.07 -24.85 5.27
CA ARG A 91 -32.03 -25.76 5.77
C ARG A 91 -32.03 -25.84 7.30
N LEU A 92 -32.23 -24.71 7.99
CA LEU A 92 -32.26 -24.67 9.45
C LEU A 92 -33.52 -25.37 9.99
N GLU A 93 -34.66 -25.20 9.33
CA GLU A 93 -35.92 -25.84 9.71
C GLU A 93 -35.88 -27.36 9.46
N ALA A 94 -35.16 -27.82 8.44
CA ALA A 94 -34.96 -29.24 8.17
C ALA A 94 -34.00 -29.94 9.18
N GLU A 95 -33.26 -29.18 9.98
CA GLU A 95 -32.31 -29.71 10.97
C GLU A 95 -32.90 -29.76 12.40
N VAL A 96 -34.14 -29.28 12.59
CA VAL A 96 -34.91 -29.30 13.84
C VAL A 96 -35.99 -30.38 13.79
#